data_AF-A0A838JQZ1-F1
#
_entry.id   AF-A0A838JQZ1-F1
#
_cell.length_a   1.000
_cell.length_b   1.000
_cell.length_c   1.000
_cell.angle_alpha   90.00
_cell.angle_beta   90.00
_cell.angle_gamma   90.00
#
_symmetry.space_group_name_H-M   'P 1'
#
loop_
_entity.id
_entity.type
_entity.pdbx_description
1 polymer ?
#
loop_
_entity_poly.entity_id
_entity_poly.type
_entity_poly.pdbx_seq_one_letter_code
_entity_poly.pdbx_strand_id
1 'polypeptide(L)' 'MDPAGGKKLDGGLSLAESYDLCRRVQKAHSRTYYFSTRLFPAEVRPRVHALYAFMRYADEIVDT' A
#
# COMPACT_ATOMS: atom_id res chain seq x y z
N MET A 1 -11.35 -1.46 6.05
CA MET A 1 -11.28 -1.32 4.58
C MET A 1 -11.09 -2.69 3.94
N ASP A 2 -12.16 -3.43 3.73
CA ASP A 2 -12.12 -4.77 3.13
C ASP A 2 -11.81 -4.70 1.61
N PRO A 3 -10.69 -5.27 1.11
CA PRO A 3 -10.34 -5.23 -0.30
C PRO A 3 -10.83 -6.43 -1.13
N ALA A 4 -11.60 -7.38 -0.57
CA ALA A 4 -11.95 -8.63 -1.24
C ALA A 4 -13.41 -8.71 -1.74
N GLY A 5 -14.13 -7.59 -1.82
CA GLY A 5 -15.46 -7.50 -2.42
C GLY A 5 -15.40 -7.25 -3.92
N GLY A 6 -15.47 -8.31 -4.73
CA GLY A 6 -15.46 -8.28 -6.19
C GLY A 6 -16.55 -7.42 -6.84
N LYS A 7 -16.30 -6.12 -6.96
CA LYS A 7 -17.06 -5.19 -7.79
C LYS A 7 -16.08 -4.49 -8.73
N LYS A 8 -16.29 -4.64 -10.05
CA LYS A 8 -15.55 -3.88 -11.05
C LYS A 8 -15.60 -2.40 -10.67
N LEU A 9 -14.42 -1.81 -10.50
CA LEU A 9 -14.22 -0.43 -10.09
C LEU A 9 -14.51 0.49 -11.29
N ASP A 10 -15.77 0.54 -11.71
CA ASP A 10 -16.21 1.45 -12.77
C ASP A 10 -16.29 2.93 -12.28
N GLY A 11 -15.76 3.19 -11.07
CA GLY A 11 -15.55 4.50 -10.45
C GLY A 11 -14.48 4.48 -9.35
N GLY A 12 -13.49 3.58 -9.44
CA GLY A 12 -12.41 3.45 -8.44
C GLY A 12 -11.08 4.06 -8.89
N LEU A 13 -10.17 4.21 -7.93
CA LEU A 13 -8.83 4.77 -8.12
C LEU A 13 -8.11 4.05 -9.26
N SER A 14 -7.46 4.82 -10.14
CA SER A 14 -6.50 4.29 -11.10
C SER A 14 -5.38 3.51 -10.41
N LEU A 15 -4.65 2.69 -11.17
CA LEU A 15 -3.50 1.96 -10.64
C LEU A 15 -2.45 2.91 -10.01
N ALA A 16 -2.24 4.07 -10.62
CA ALA A 16 -1.32 5.08 -10.10
C ALA A 16 -1.82 5.66 -8.77
N GLU A 17 -3.10 5.99 -8.67
CA GLU A 17 -3.72 6.48 -7.44
C GLU A 17 -3.73 5.43 -6.32
N SER A 18 -3.91 4.16 -6.69
CA SER A 18 -3.85 3.03 -5.77
C SER A 18 -2.44 2.87 -5.18
N TYR A 19 -1.40 2.99 -6.00
CA TYR A 19 -0.01 3.01 -5.52
C TYR A 19 0.31 4.25 -4.68
N ASP A 20 -0.26 5.40 -5.02
CA ASP A 20 -0.10 6.63 -4.24
C ASP A 20 -0.68 6.48 -2.83
N LEU A 21 -1.87 5.89 -2.72
CA LEU A 21 -2.52 5.57 -1.45
C LEU A 21 -1.63 4.65 -0.60
N CYS A 22 -1.14 3.56 -1.20
CA CYS A 22 -0.25 2.61 -0.51
C CYS A 22 1.05 3.29 -0.04
N ARG A 23 1.61 4.22 -0.83
CA ARG A 23 2.77 5.01 -0.43
C ARG A 23 2.47 5.87 0.80
N ARG A 24 1.30 6.51 0.86
CA ARG A 24 0.89 7.34 2.01
C ARG A 24 0.73 6.49 3.27
N VAL A 25 0.11 5.32 3.16
CA VAL A 25 -0.02 4.36 4.28
C VAL A 25 1.38 3.98 4.79
N GLN A 26 2.28 3.55 3.92
CA GLN A 26 3.64 3.18 4.37
C GLN A 26 4.38 4.34 5.04
N LYS A 27 4.23 5.56 4.52
CA LYS A 27 4.83 6.77 5.11
C LYS A 27 4.27 7.07 6.51
N ALA A 28 2.98 6.80 6.75
CA ALA A 28 2.32 7.06 8.03
C ALA A 28 2.72 6.03 9.11
N HIS A 29 2.80 4.74 8.77
CA HIS A 29 3.02 3.66 9.75
C HIS A 29 4.50 3.34 9.99
N SER A 30 5.41 3.62 9.06
CA SER A 30 6.84 3.33 9.27
C SER A 30 7.76 4.23 8.46
N ARG A 31 8.21 5.32 9.06
CA ARG A 31 9.19 6.24 8.44
C ARG A 31 10.51 5.54 8.09
N THR A 32 11.04 4.69 8.98
CA THR A 32 12.29 3.97 8.75
C THR A 32 12.19 2.99 7.58
N TYR A 33 11.13 2.18 7.54
CA TYR A 33 10.90 1.23 6.44
C TYR A 33 10.52 1.95 5.13
N TYR A 34 9.84 3.10 5.23
CA TYR A 34 9.62 3.95 4.06
C TYR A 34 10.94 4.45 3.45
N PHE A 35 11.93 4.84 4.26
CA PHE A 35 13.24 5.24 3.72
C PHE A 35 14.02 4.07 3.11
N SER A 36 13.94 2.87 3.69
CA SER A 36 14.60 1.68 3.10
C SER A 36 14.04 1.34 1.73
N THR A 37 12.75 1.62 1.45
CA THR A 37 12.21 1.39 0.11
C THR A 37 12.87 2.26 -0.98
N ARG A 38 13.55 3.36 -0.63
CA ARG A 38 14.30 4.17 -1.60
C ARG A 38 15.60 3.51 -2.06
N LEU A 39 16.07 2.47 -1.37
CA LEU A 39 17.23 1.67 -1.79
C LEU A 39 16.90 0.78 -3.01
N PHE A 40 15.62 0.50 -3.25
CA PHE A 40 15.20 -0.27 -4.43
C PHE A 40 15.16 0.60 -5.71
N PRO A 41 15.32 -0.01 -6.90
CA PRO A 41 15.08 0.64 -8.18
C PRO A 41 13.68 1.27 -8.26
N ALA A 42 13.56 2.42 -8.91
CA ALA A 42 12.34 3.22 -8.94
C ALA A 42 11.10 2.44 -9.41
N GLU A 43 11.28 1.52 -10.35
CA GLU A 43 10.22 0.67 -10.91
C GLU A 43 9.64 -0.31 -9.88
N VAL A 44 10.42 -0.73 -8.88
CA VAL A 44 10.02 -1.74 -7.90
C VAL A 44 9.30 -1.09 -6.71
N ARG A 45 9.59 0.17 -6.40
CA ARG A 45 9.05 0.89 -5.22
C ARG A 45 7.52 0.86 -5.11
N PRO A 46 6.72 1.10 -6.18
CA PRO A 46 5.26 1.06 -6.08
C PRO A 46 4.73 -0.31 -5.63
N ARG A 47 5.37 -1.39 -6.10
CA ARG A 47 5.00 -2.77 -5.73
C ARG A 47 5.28 -3.04 -4.25
N VAL A 48 6.41 -2.54 -3.75
CA VAL A 48 6.75 -2.65 -2.32
C VAL A 48 5.78 -1.86 -1.45
N HIS A 49 5.37 -0.67 -1.88
CA HIS A 49 4.36 0.12 -1.17
C HIS A 49 3.03 -0.61 -1.06
N ALA A 50 2.57 -1.24 -2.14
CA ALA A 50 1.34 -2.04 -2.13
C ALA A 50 1.45 -3.26 -1.20
N LEU A 51 2.56 -3.99 -1.25
CA LEU A 51 2.80 -5.15 -0.39
C LEU A 51 2.81 -4.75 1.10
N TYR A 52 3.52 -3.66 1.44
CA TYR A 52 3.56 -3.16 2.81
C TYR A 52 2.18 -2.75 3.31
N ALA A 53 1.43 -1.98 2.50
CA ALA A 53 0.09 -1.54 2.87
C ALA A 53 -0.86 -2.72 3.10
N PHE A 54 -0.78 -3.77 2.28
CA PHE A 54 -1.55 -4.99 2.45
C PHE A 54 -1.21 -5.70 3.77
N MET A 55 0.08 -5.93 4.04
CA MET A 55 0.51 -6.60 5.27
C MET A 55 0.14 -5.79 6.51
N ARG A 56 0.31 -4.46 6.48
CA ARG A 56 -0.06 -3.59 7.61
C ARG A 56 -1.55 -3.62 7.90
N TYR A 57 -2.37 -3.65 6.86
CA TYR A 57 -3.81 -3.73 7.03
C TYR A 57 -4.24 -5.08 7.63
N ALA A 58 -3.59 -6.19 7.23
CA ALA A 58 -3.85 -7.49 7.84
C ALA A 58 -3.46 -7.53 9.32
N ASP A 59 -2.32 -6.94 9.68
CA ASP A 59 -1.83 -6.78 11.05
C ASP A 59 -2.85 -6.00 11.91
N GLU A 60 -3.39 -4.89 11.38
CA GLU A 60 -4.43 -4.11 12.06
C GLU A 60 -5.74 -4.86 12.31
N ILE A 61 -6.13 -5.75 11.40
CA ILE A 61 -7.29 -6.63 11.61
C ILE A 61 -7.03 -7.62 12.75
N VAL A 62 -5.81 -8.14 12.85
CA VAL A 62 -5.45 -9.15 13.87
C VAL A 62 -5.26 -8.49 15.25
N ASP A 63 -4.76 -7.26 15.28
CA ASP A 63 -4.59 -6.47 16.50
C ASP A 63 -5.93 -5.98 17.11
N THR A 64 -7.04 -6.06 16.36
CA THR A 64 -8.39 -5.62 16.76
C THR A 64 -9.27 -6.79 17.16
#